data_AF-A0A355WCM0-F1
#
_entry.id   AF-A0A355WCM0-F1
#
_cell.length_a   1.000
_cell.length_b   1.000
_cell.length_c   1.000
_cell.angle_alpha   90.00
_cell.angle_beta   90.00
_cell.angle_gamma   90.00
#
_symmetry.space_group_name_H-M   'P 1'
#
loop_
_entity.id
_entity.type
_entity.pdbx_description
1 polymer ?
#
loop_
_entity_poly.entity_id
_entity_poly.type
_entity_poly.pdbx_seq_one_letter_code
_entity_poly.pdbx_strand_id
1 'polypeptide(L)'
;MRIFYESKIMEQSAHFGWQNKDSALYGLREGYKNSADDLVRTALKSENIKTLDTYIFPILFSYRHSLEISLKHIYLRCWGKLPKGGHNLITLWDEVKTEVVDGFINNEAALEEVKRNKTDFVPYSLAGINLTKVRLLLKEFQEADQRDFERINPSAKQTDQNADVWRYLISTDNDLYFTSSHSIDYLSLKESISYLYEIFDFIYHITDEYLSY
;
A
#
# COMPACT_ATOMS: atom_id res chain seq x y z
N MET A 1 19.37 -20.45 23.41
CA MET A 1 18.18 -19.71 22.92
C MET A 1 18.32 -19.52 21.41
N ARG A 2 17.27 -19.74 20.61
CA ARG A 2 17.28 -19.52 19.15
C ARG A 2 16.16 -18.55 18.79
N ILE A 3 16.41 -17.63 17.85
CA ILE A 3 15.39 -16.68 17.35
C ILE A 3 14.31 -17.43 16.56
N PHE A 4 14.71 -18.32 15.65
CA PHE A 4 13.80 -19.20 14.91
C PHE A 4 13.78 -20.58 15.59
N TYR A 5 12.87 -20.74 16.55
CA TYR A 5 12.65 -22.00 17.25
C TYR A 5 11.30 -22.60 16.85
N GLU A 6 11.33 -23.80 16.27
CA GLU A 6 10.13 -24.54 15.86
C GLU A 6 9.55 -25.30 17.06
N SER A 7 8.64 -24.66 17.79
CA SER A 7 7.99 -25.27 18.96
C SER A 7 7.06 -26.43 18.62
N LYS A 8 6.63 -26.54 17.36
CA LYS A 8 5.59 -27.46 16.85
C LYS A 8 4.19 -27.28 17.47
N ILE A 9 3.98 -26.22 18.25
CA ILE A 9 2.67 -25.86 18.81
C ILE A 9 2.00 -24.90 17.82
N MET A 10 0.94 -25.36 17.16
CA MET A 10 0.33 -24.69 16.01
C MET A 10 -0.30 -23.34 16.40
N GLU A 11 -0.95 -23.27 17.56
CA GLU A 11 -1.75 -22.13 18.02
C GLU A 11 -0.91 -20.88 18.37
N GLN A 12 0.40 -21.06 18.53
CA GLN A 12 1.36 -20.00 18.86
C GLN A 12 2.47 -19.86 17.83
N SER A 13 2.39 -20.58 16.71
CA SER A 13 3.42 -20.58 15.67
C SER A 13 2.91 -19.96 14.38
N ALA A 14 3.70 -19.05 13.81
CA ALA A 14 3.50 -18.63 12.43
C ALA A 14 4.08 -19.67 11.48
N HIS A 15 3.31 -20.06 10.46
CA HIS A 15 3.73 -21.00 9.42
C HIS A 15 3.85 -20.26 8.09
N PHE A 16 5.05 -20.24 7.52
CA PHE A 16 5.35 -19.53 6.27
C PHE A 16 6.16 -20.41 5.32
N GLY A 17 6.09 -20.09 4.01
CA GLY A 17 6.78 -20.84 2.94
C GLY A 17 5.92 -21.89 2.24
N TRP A 18 4.67 -22.08 2.66
CA TRP A 18 3.70 -22.95 1.98
C TRP A 18 2.86 -22.20 0.93
N GLN A 19 2.92 -20.88 0.92
CA GLN A 19 2.12 -20.03 0.04
C GLN A 19 2.66 -20.02 -1.40
N ASN A 20 1.78 -19.91 -2.39
CA ASN A 20 2.16 -19.49 -3.75
C ASN A 20 2.37 -17.96 -3.80
N LYS A 21 2.83 -17.42 -4.95
CA LYS A 21 3.14 -15.99 -5.08
C LYS A 21 1.95 -15.07 -4.79
N ASP A 22 0.76 -15.41 -5.28
CA ASP A 22 -0.44 -14.59 -5.10
C ASP A 22 -0.92 -14.65 -3.65
N SER A 23 -1.02 -15.86 -3.08
CA SER A 23 -1.36 -16.05 -1.66
C SER A 23 -0.39 -15.35 -0.72
N ALA A 24 0.90 -15.28 -1.09
CA ALA A 24 1.90 -14.56 -0.33
C ALA A 24 1.65 -13.05 -0.34
N LEU A 25 1.42 -12.42 -1.50
CA LEU A 25 1.18 -10.98 -1.57
C LEU A 25 -0.16 -10.60 -0.92
N TYR A 26 -1.22 -11.40 -1.09
CA TYR A 26 -2.50 -11.17 -0.43
C TYR A 26 -2.35 -11.15 1.11
N GLY A 27 -1.74 -12.20 1.68
CA GLY A 27 -1.56 -12.29 3.13
C GLY A 27 -0.64 -11.19 3.68
N LEU A 28 0.39 -10.79 2.92
CA LEU A 28 1.29 -9.72 3.35
C LEU A 28 0.60 -8.35 3.35
N ARG A 29 -0.10 -7.95 2.28
CA ARG A 29 -0.80 -6.64 2.27
C ARG A 29 -1.80 -6.52 3.41
N GLU A 30 -2.54 -7.59 3.68
CA GLU A 30 -3.53 -7.64 4.76
C GLU A 30 -2.85 -7.61 6.14
N GLY A 31 -1.81 -8.42 6.34
CA GLY A 31 -1.07 -8.49 7.60
C GLY A 31 -0.47 -7.15 8.00
N TYR A 32 0.16 -6.43 7.07
CA TYR A 32 0.71 -5.10 7.35
C TYR A 32 -0.38 -4.06 7.65
N LYS A 33 -1.50 -4.07 6.92
CA LYS A 33 -2.63 -3.17 7.17
C LYS A 33 -3.26 -3.42 8.54
N ASN A 34 -3.56 -4.69 8.85
CA ASN A 34 -4.20 -5.06 10.11
C ASN A 34 -3.29 -4.81 11.31
N SER A 35 -1.98 -5.05 11.17
CA SER A 35 -1.00 -4.71 12.21
C SER A 35 -0.98 -3.20 12.48
N ALA A 36 -1.01 -2.38 11.43
CA ALA A 36 -1.09 -0.92 11.57
C ALA A 36 -2.39 -0.46 12.23
N ASP A 37 -3.53 -1.03 11.84
CA ASP A 37 -4.83 -0.76 12.48
C ASP A 37 -4.85 -1.10 13.97
N ASP A 38 -4.25 -2.24 14.33
CA ASP A 38 -4.13 -2.67 15.72
C ASP A 38 -3.22 -1.74 16.53
N LEU A 39 -2.13 -1.26 15.93
CA LEU A 39 -1.25 -0.25 16.53
C LEU A 39 -1.97 1.10 16.67
N VAL A 40 -2.77 1.55 15.69
CA VAL A 40 -3.62 2.74 15.80
C VAL A 40 -4.56 2.62 17.00
N ARG A 41 -5.27 1.49 17.11
CA ARG A 41 -6.17 1.23 18.24
C ARG A 41 -5.43 1.22 19.57
N THR A 42 -4.24 0.63 19.61
CA THR A 42 -3.40 0.57 20.81
C THR A 42 -2.92 1.96 21.23
N ALA A 43 -2.47 2.77 20.28
CA ALA A 43 -2.00 4.13 20.54
C ALA A 43 -3.13 5.01 21.07
N LEU A 44 -4.31 4.99 20.44
CA LEU A 44 -5.48 5.75 20.88
C LEU A 44 -5.97 5.33 22.28
N LYS A 45 -5.96 4.03 22.59
CA LYS A 45 -6.35 3.51 23.92
C LYS A 45 -5.34 3.80 25.03
N SER A 46 -4.09 4.12 24.68
CA SER A 46 -3.04 4.32 25.68
C SER A 46 -3.20 5.60 26.51
N GLU A 47 -3.92 6.60 25.97
CA GLU A 47 -4.01 7.96 26.52
C GLU A 47 -2.62 8.56 26.87
N ASN A 48 -1.58 8.11 26.16
CA ASN A 48 -0.19 8.41 26.48
C ASN A 48 0.50 9.09 25.29
N ILE A 49 0.94 10.34 25.49
CA ILE A 49 1.59 11.14 24.45
C ILE A 49 2.82 10.44 23.88
N LYS A 50 3.65 9.81 24.73
CA LYS A 50 4.84 9.08 24.26
C LYS A 50 4.44 7.91 23.35
N THR A 51 3.36 7.20 23.63
CA THR A 51 2.86 6.14 22.75
C THR A 51 2.36 6.71 21.42
N LEU A 52 1.58 7.81 21.45
CA LEU A 52 1.11 8.49 20.25
C LEU A 52 2.28 8.97 19.37
N ASP A 53 3.32 9.53 19.98
CA ASP A 53 4.47 10.10 19.25
C ASP A 53 5.43 9.03 18.72
N THR A 54 5.42 7.81 19.28
CA THR A 54 6.35 6.75 18.88
C THR A 54 5.71 5.70 17.98
N TYR A 55 4.42 5.41 18.14
CA TYR A 55 3.75 4.37 17.33
C TYR A 55 3.43 4.85 15.91
N ILE A 56 3.38 6.16 15.68
CA ILE A 56 3.07 6.74 14.38
C ILE A 56 4.05 6.26 13.29
N PHE A 57 5.33 6.08 13.62
CA PHE A 57 6.37 5.63 12.69
C PHE A 57 6.15 4.19 12.18
N PRO A 58 6.06 3.15 13.05
CA PRO A 58 5.77 1.79 12.59
C PRO A 58 4.37 1.67 11.96
N ILE A 59 3.39 2.49 12.35
CA ILE A 59 2.07 2.54 11.71
C ILE A 59 2.20 3.01 10.26
N LEU A 60 2.85 4.15 10.02
CA LEU A 60 3.01 4.72 8.68
C LEU A 60 3.85 3.81 7.78
N PHE A 61 4.94 3.24 8.31
CA PHE A 61 5.72 2.25 7.58
C PHE A 61 4.86 1.06 7.13
N SER A 62 4.07 0.50 8.06
CA SER A 62 3.21 -0.67 7.79
C SER A 62 2.10 -0.34 6.79
N TYR A 63 1.41 0.80 6.94
CA TYR A 63 0.41 1.24 5.97
C TYR A 63 1.00 1.46 4.58
N ARG A 64 2.14 2.18 4.49
CA ARG A 64 2.82 2.42 3.20
C ARG A 64 3.19 1.11 2.52
N HIS A 65 3.75 0.16 3.27
CA HIS A 65 4.17 -1.11 2.72
C HIS A 65 2.98 -1.99 2.30
N SER A 66 1.87 -1.95 3.04
CA SER A 66 0.62 -2.59 2.62
C SER A 66 0.13 -2.06 1.27
N LEU A 67 0.10 -0.74 1.08
CA LEU A 67 -0.31 -0.13 -0.20
C LEU A 67 0.63 -0.51 -1.35
N GLU A 68 1.94 -0.53 -1.09
CA GLU A 68 2.95 -0.97 -2.08
C GLU A 68 2.70 -2.41 -2.53
N ILE A 69 2.45 -3.33 -1.59
CA ILE A 69 2.17 -4.73 -1.88
C ILE A 69 0.85 -4.85 -2.65
N SER A 70 -0.19 -4.10 -2.28
CA SER A 70 -1.47 -4.09 -2.99
C SER A 70 -1.31 -3.74 -4.47
N LEU A 71 -0.54 -2.70 -4.80
CA LEU A 71 -0.26 -2.31 -6.19
C LEU A 71 0.51 -3.41 -6.95
N LYS A 72 1.54 -3.98 -6.31
CA LYS A 72 2.30 -5.10 -6.87
C LYS A 72 1.43 -6.32 -7.11
N HIS A 73 0.49 -6.59 -6.20
CA HIS A 73 -0.39 -7.74 -6.27
C HIS A 73 -1.39 -7.64 -7.42
N ILE A 74 -2.02 -6.47 -7.61
CA ILE A 74 -2.89 -6.18 -8.76
C ILE A 74 -2.15 -6.47 -10.07
N TYR A 75 -0.96 -5.90 -10.22
CA TYR A 75 -0.19 -6.03 -11.45
C TYR A 75 0.32 -7.46 -11.67
N LEU A 76 0.75 -8.14 -10.60
CA LEU A 76 1.15 -9.56 -10.65
C LEU A 76 0.01 -10.43 -11.14
N ARG A 77 -1.21 -10.21 -10.63
CA ARG A 77 -2.37 -10.99 -11.04
C ARG A 77 -2.68 -10.81 -12.53
N CYS A 78 -2.59 -9.57 -13.02
CA CYS A 78 -2.87 -9.25 -14.41
C CYS A 78 -1.81 -9.78 -15.39
N TRP A 79 -0.53 -9.73 -15.02
CA TRP A 79 0.57 -9.91 -15.97
C TRP A 79 1.58 -11.01 -15.62
N GLY A 80 1.41 -11.70 -14.49
CA GLY A 80 2.32 -12.75 -14.02
C GLY A 80 3.72 -12.26 -13.62
N LYS A 81 3.94 -10.94 -13.55
CA LYS A 81 5.22 -10.30 -13.21
C LYS A 81 5.00 -9.10 -12.29
N LEU A 82 6.06 -8.62 -11.63
CA LEU A 82 5.99 -7.38 -10.84
C LEU A 82 6.08 -6.13 -11.74
N PRO A 83 5.42 -5.03 -11.37
CA PRO A 83 5.50 -3.76 -12.09
C PRO A 83 6.89 -3.13 -11.95
N LYS A 84 7.20 -2.19 -12.85
CA LYS A 84 8.38 -1.32 -12.71
C LYS A 84 8.16 -0.32 -11.56
N GLY A 85 9.24 0.27 -11.05
CA GLY A 85 9.18 1.34 -10.04
C GLY A 85 9.63 0.95 -8.63
N GLY A 86 9.94 -0.32 -8.37
CA GLY A 86 10.56 -0.74 -7.10
C GLY A 86 9.66 -0.48 -5.88
N HIS A 87 10.01 0.52 -5.09
CA HIS A 87 9.28 0.95 -3.88
C HIS A 87 8.54 2.30 -4.04
N ASN A 88 8.59 2.90 -5.24
CA ASN A 88 7.96 4.17 -5.54
C ASN A 88 6.44 3.98 -5.78
N LEU A 89 5.62 4.36 -4.80
CA LEU A 89 4.15 4.28 -4.84
C LEU A 89 3.54 4.98 -6.06
N ILE A 90 4.11 6.12 -6.47
CA ILE A 90 3.60 6.88 -7.61
C ILE A 90 3.84 6.13 -8.91
N THR A 91 5.07 5.64 -9.13
CA THR A 91 5.39 4.84 -10.32
C THR A 91 4.58 3.55 -10.34
N LEU A 92 4.46 2.86 -9.20
CA LEU A 92 3.65 1.64 -9.09
C LEU A 92 2.18 1.89 -9.43
N TRP A 93 1.60 2.97 -8.92
CA TRP A 93 0.24 3.36 -9.25
C TRP A 93 0.07 3.74 -10.72
N ASP A 94 0.99 4.52 -11.28
CA ASP A 94 0.92 4.95 -12.68
C ASP A 94 1.00 3.73 -13.63
N GLU A 95 1.79 2.70 -13.31
CA GLU A 95 1.83 1.42 -14.02
C GLU A 95 0.51 0.64 -13.87
N VAL A 96 -0.04 0.50 -12.66
CA VAL A 96 -1.33 -0.18 -12.44
C VAL A 96 -2.46 0.55 -13.16
N LYS A 97 -2.50 1.88 -13.06
CA LYS A 97 -3.52 2.71 -13.70
C LYS A 97 -3.46 2.56 -15.23
N THR A 98 -2.27 2.63 -15.81
CA THR A 98 -2.12 2.59 -17.26
C THR A 98 -2.36 1.19 -17.82
N GLU A 99 -1.68 0.18 -17.26
CA GLU A 99 -1.67 -1.15 -17.85
C GLU A 99 -2.88 -1.99 -17.41
N VAL A 100 -3.29 -1.88 -16.14
CA VAL A 100 -4.39 -2.71 -15.61
C VAL A 100 -5.72 -1.99 -15.69
N VAL A 101 -5.82 -0.76 -15.17
CA VAL A 101 -7.11 -0.04 -15.17
C VAL A 101 -7.52 0.37 -16.58
N ASP A 102 -6.66 1.10 -17.29
CA ASP A 102 -6.99 1.59 -18.64
C ASP A 102 -6.76 0.51 -19.71
N GLY A 103 -5.66 -0.24 -19.60
CA GLY A 103 -5.24 -1.24 -20.58
C GLY A 103 -6.02 -2.56 -20.55
N PHE A 104 -6.63 -2.90 -19.40
CA PHE A 104 -7.35 -4.17 -19.24
C PHE A 104 -8.80 -3.97 -18.77
N ILE A 105 -9.03 -3.40 -17.57
CA ILE A 105 -10.37 -3.31 -16.96
C ILE A 105 -11.32 -2.43 -17.78
N ASN A 106 -10.85 -1.27 -18.24
CA ASN A 106 -11.65 -0.33 -19.04
C ASN A 106 -11.50 -0.55 -20.57
N ASN A 107 -10.76 -1.58 -20.98
CA ASN A 107 -10.48 -1.85 -22.39
C ASN A 107 -11.55 -2.77 -22.99
N GLU A 108 -12.39 -2.23 -23.88
CA GLU A 108 -13.47 -3.00 -24.50
C GLU A 108 -12.98 -4.27 -25.21
N ALA A 109 -11.87 -4.19 -25.94
CA ALA A 109 -11.33 -5.33 -26.68
C ALA A 109 -10.87 -6.45 -25.73
N ALA A 110 -10.21 -6.08 -24.62
CA ALA A 110 -9.81 -7.04 -23.59
C ALA A 110 -11.03 -7.66 -22.89
N LEU A 111 -12.05 -6.86 -22.56
CA LEU A 111 -13.28 -7.36 -21.96
C LEU A 111 -14.06 -8.31 -22.87
N GLU A 112 -14.10 -8.06 -24.18
CA GLU A 112 -14.71 -8.99 -25.13
C GLU A 112 -13.99 -10.34 -25.17
N GLU A 113 -12.67 -10.37 -24.95
CA GLU A 113 -11.93 -11.62 -24.80
C GLU A 113 -12.29 -12.36 -23.51
N VAL A 114 -12.40 -11.64 -22.39
CA VAL A 114 -12.86 -12.24 -21.12
C VAL A 114 -14.26 -12.83 -21.26
N LYS A 115 -15.20 -12.09 -21.87
CA LYS A 115 -16.59 -12.54 -22.09
C LYS A 115 -16.68 -13.81 -22.94
N ARG A 116 -15.81 -13.95 -23.95
CA ARG A 116 -15.78 -15.16 -24.80
C ARG A 116 -15.34 -16.41 -24.03
N ASN A 117 -14.50 -16.23 -23.02
CA ASN A 117 -13.87 -17.33 -22.29
C ASN A 117 -14.53 -17.63 -20.93
N LYS A 118 -15.41 -16.76 -20.43
CA LYS A 118 -16.06 -16.90 -19.11
C LYS A 118 -17.57 -17.15 -19.27
N THR A 119 -18.06 -18.25 -18.68
CA THR A 119 -19.49 -18.61 -18.75
C THR A 119 -20.40 -17.64 -17.98
N ASP A 120 -19.94 -17.17 -16.82
CA ASP A 120 -20.71 -16.31 -15.93
C ASP A 120 -20.02 -14.94 -15.79
N PHE A 121 -19.94 -14.21 -16.90
CA PHE A 121 -19.33 -12.89 -16.91
C PHE A 121 -20.17 -11.88 -16.14
N VAL A 122 -19.57 -11.28 -15.11
CA VAL A 122 -20.15 -10.17 -14.33
C VAL A 122 -19.43 -8.88 -14.68
N PRO A 123 -20.11 -7.86 -15.25
CA PRO A 123 -19.47 -6.59 -15.55
C PRO A 123 -19.23 -5.79 -14.26
N TYR A 124 -17.99 -5.33 -14.09
CA TYR A 124 -17.62 -4.37 -13.06
C TYR A 124 -17.33 -3.00 -13.67
N SER A 125 -17.49 -1.95 -12.86
CA SER A 125 -17.19 -0.58 -13.26
C SER A 125 -16.43 0.14 -12.16
N LEU A 126 -15.46 0.96 -12.57
CA LEU A 126 -14.76 1.90 -11.70
C LEU A 126 -15.44 3.28 -11.69
N ALA A 127 -16.64 3.41 -12.28
CA ALA A 127 -17.40 4.65 -12.27
C ALA A 127 -17.66 5.11 -10.82
N GLY A 128 -17.41 6.39 -10.56
CA GLY A 128 -17.52 6.97 -9.22
C GLY A 128 -16.25 6.89 -8.38
N ILE A 129 -15.25 6.10 -8.78
CA ILE A 129 -13.94 6.08 -8.11
C ILE A 129 -13.09 7.24 -8.64
N ASN A 130 -12.64 8.11 -7.74
CA ASN A 130 -11.77 9.23 -8.09
C ASN A 130 -10.30 8.77 -8.14
N LEU A 131 -9.88 8.25 -9.30
CA LEU A 131 -8.50 7.78 -9.54
C LEU A 131 -7.46 8.90 -9.44
N THR A 132 -7.85 10.16 -9.69
CA THR A 132 -6.98 11.33 -9.47
C THR A 132 -6.72 11.54 -7.97
N LYS A 133 -7.77 11.42 -7.13
CA LYS A 133 -7.64 11.48 -5.67
C LYS A 133 -6.74 10.37 -5.13
N VAL A 134 -6.87 9.15 -5.64
CA VAL A 134 -5.98 8.03 -5.27
C VAL A 134 -4.52 8.41 -5.50
N ARG A 135 -4.20 8.90 -6.69
CA ARG A 135 -2.84 9.34 -7.02
C ARG A 135 -2.34 10.46 -6.10
N LEU A 136 -3.20 11.43 -5.77
CA LEU A 136 -2.84 12.56 -4.90
C LEU A 136 -2.55 12.11 -3.48
N LEU A 137 -3.34 11.19 -2.92
CA LEU A 137 -3.09 10.66 -1.57
C LEU A 137 -1.81 9.83 -1.50
N LEU A 138 -1.53 8.99 -2.51
CA LEU A 138 -0.25 8.28 -2.61
C LEU A 138 0.93 9.25 -2.69
N LYS A 139 0.74 10.38 -3.39
CA LYS A 139 1.76 11.41 -3.55
C LYS A 139 2.06 12.09 -2.23
N GLU A 140 1.02 12.49 -1.52
CA GLU A 140 1.13 13.05 -0.17
C GLU A 140 1.88 12.09 0.76
N PHE A 141 1.56 10.80 0.72
CA PHE A 141 2.18 9.82 1.60
C PHE A 141 3.64 9.52 1.24
N GLN A 142 3.99 9.47 -0.05
CA GLN A 142 5.36 9.24 -0.51
C GLN A 142 6.28 10.44 -0.29
N GLU A 143 5.73 11.65 -0.38
CA GLU A 143 6.51 12.89 -0.28
C GLU A 143 6.28 13.57 1.07
N ALA A 144 6.05 12.79 2.13
CA ALA A 144 5.74 13.31 3.46
C ALA A 144 6.95 13.97 4.14
N ASP A 145 8.16 13.68 3.68
CA ASP A 145 9.45 14.24 4.14
C ASP A 145 9.69 15.71 3.75
N GLN A 146 8.72 16.36 3.10
CA GLN A 146 8.88 17.71 2.57
C GLN A 146 9.11 18.76 3.67
N ARG A 147 10.36 19.24 3.74
CA ARG A 147 10.79 20.42 4.51
C ARG A 147 10.03 21.68 4.10
N ASP A 148 9.92 22.65 5.00
CA ASP A 148 9.39 24.00 4.69
C ASP A 148 10.15 24.67 3.52
N PHE A 149 11.44 24.36 3.34
CA PHE A 149 12.26 24.85 2.23
C PHE A 149 11.86 24.27 0.86
N GLU A 150 11.47 23.00 0.79
CA GLU A 150 11.07 22.35 -0.47
C GLU A 150 9.64 22.74 -0.89
N ARG A 151 8.81 23.17 0.06
CA ARG A 151 7.56 23.88 -0.25
C ARG A 151 7.81 25.20 -0.99
N ILE A 152 8.96 25.83 -0.77
CA ILE A 152 9.37 27.11 -1.40
C ILE A 152 10.14 26.86 -2.71
N ASN A 153 10.81 25.72 -2.89
CA ASN A 153 11.50 25.35 -4.13
C ASN A 153 11.12 23.93 -4.63
N PRO A 154 10.02 23.79 -5.38
CA PRO A 154 9.49 22.50 -5.83
C PRO A 154 10.43 21.68 -6.73
N SER A 155 11.50 22.29 -7.26
CA SER A 155 12.45 21.62 -8.16
C SER A 155 13.55 20.84 -7.42
N ALA A 156 13.73 21.07 -6.11
CA ALA A 156 14.72 20.40 -5.27
C ALA A 156 14.13 19.24 -4.43
N LYS A 157 12.96 18.76 -4.83
CA LYS A 157 12.11 17.86 -4.05
C LYS A 157 12.74 16.49 -3.86
N GLN A 158 12.93 16.07 -2.61
CA GLN A 158 13.31 14.70 -2.33
C GLN A 158 12.08 13.79 -2.47
N THR A 159 12.28 12.57 -3.00
CA THR A 159 11.21 11.57 -3.09
C THR A 159 11.57 10.44 -2.14
N ASP A 160 10.83 10.25 -1.05
CA ASP A 160 11.02 9.12 -0.15
C ASP A 160 10.48 7.81 -0.76
N GLN A 161 11.21 7.32 -1.76
CA GLN A 161 10.89 6.09 -2.45
C GLN A 161 11.03 4.86 -1.55
N ASN A 162 11.81 4.93 -0.47
CA ASN A 162 12.16 3.77 0.35
C ASN A 162 11.48 3.75 1.72
N ALA A 163 10.63 4.74 2.04
CA ALA A 163 10.05 4.92 3.37
C ALA A 163 11.11 5.24 4.44
N ASP A 164 12.22 5.85 4.07
CA ASP A 164 13.30 6.22 4.98
C ASP A 164 12.82 7.20 6.05
N VAL A 165 11.87 8.08 5.71
CA VAL A 165 11.29 9.05 6.64
C VAL A 165 10.62 8.37 7.83
N TRP A 166 9.90 7.27 7.56
CA TRP A 166 9.15 6.54 8.57
C TRP A 166 9.98 5.49 9.30
N ARG A 167 11.16 5.13 8.77
CA ARG A 167 12.06 4.16 9.39
C ARG A 167 13.11 4.80 10.29
N TYR A 168 13.70 5.91 9.83
CA TYR A 168 14.93 6.43 10.43
C TYR A 168 14.79 7.86 10.93
N LEU A 169 13.83 8.64 10.42
CA LEU A 169 13.64 10.08 10.73
C LEU A 169 14.85 10.98 10.37
N ILE A 170 16.01 10.38 10.10
CA ILE A 170 17.29 10.99 9.75
C ILE A 170 17.74 10.39 8.42
N SER A 171 18.17 11.25 7.50
CA SER A 171 18.71 10.87 6.19
C SER A 171 20.13 10.30 6.31
N THR A 172 20.64 9.72 5.22
CA THR A 172 22.04 9.26 5.15
C THR A 172 23.05 10.40 5.27
N ASP A 173 22.63 11.63 4.98
CA ASP A 173 23.45 12.84 5.10
C ASP A 173 23.40 13.43 6.53
N ASN A 174 22.80 12.70 7.48
CA ASN A 174 22.66 13.07 8.89
C ASN A 174 21.75 14.30 9.13
N ASP A 175 20.82 14.56 8.20
CA ASP A 175 19.79 15.59 8.33
C ASP A 175 18.46 14.99 8.82
N LEU A 176 17.73 15.71 9.67
CA LEU A 176 16.35 15.35 10.01
C LEU A 176 15.44 15.58 8.80
N TYR A 177 14.56 14.61 8.51
CA TYR A 177 13.53 14.78 7.50
C TYR A 177 12.48 15.83 7.91
N PHE A 178 12.14 15.89 9.20
CA PHE A 178 11.21 16.87 9.74
C PHE A 178 11.93 17.91 10.60
N THR A 179 11.89 19.17 10.17
CA THR A 179 12.51 20.31 10.88
C THR A 179 11.49 21.28 11.47
N SER A 180 10.19 21.06 11.23
CA SER A 180 9.09 21.83 11.81
C SER A 180 8.02 20.92 12.43
N SER A 181 7.35 21.46 13.45
CA SER A 181 6.31 20.73 14.20
C SER A 181 5.09 20.47 13.31
N HIS A 182 4.63 19.23 13.30
CA HIS A 182 3.42 18.80 12.63
C HIS A 182 2.78 17.67 13.44
N SER A 183 1.48 17.46 13.25
CA SER A 183 0.72 16.41 13.93
C SER A 183 -0.07 15.61 12.90
N ILE A 184 -0.18 14.31 13.11
CA ILE A 184 -1.01 13.42 12.28
C ILE A 184 -2.16 12.92 13.15
N ASP A 185 -3.39 13.18 12.71
CA ASP A 185 -4.56 12.61 13.36
C ASP A 185 -4.71 11.14 12.98
N TYR A 186 -4.72 10.26 13.98
CA TYR A 186 -4.74 8.81 13.81
C TYR A 186 -6.02 8.31 13.13
N LEU A 187 -7.17 8.92 13.43
CA LEU A 187 -8.46 8.51 12.86
C LEU A 187 -8.53 8.89 11.37
N SER A 188 -8.19 10.13 11.04
CA SER A 188 -8.15 10.63 9.67
C SER A 188 -7.12 9.87 8.81
N LEU A 189 -5.96 9.54 9.39
CA LEU A 189 -4.96 8.70 8.75
C LEU A 189 -5.55 7.32 8.40
N LYS A 190 -6.14 6.64 9.40
CA LYS A 190 -6.72 5.31 9.19
C LYS A 190 -7.82 5.32 8.13
N GLU A 191 -8.70 6.32 8.16
CA GLU A 191 -9.78 6.47 7.16
C GLU A 191 -9.20 6.64 5.75
N SER A 192 -8.20 7.52 5.60
CA SER A 192 -7.55 7.78 4.31
C SER A 192 -6.85 6.55 3.75
N ILE A 193 -6.19 5.77 4.61
CA ILE A 193 -5.54 4.51 4.20
C ILE A 193 -6.59 3.44 3.88
N SER A 194 -7.67 3.34 4.65
CA SER A 194 -8.76 2.38 4.39
C SER A 194 -9.40 2.64 3.03
N TYR A 195 -9.65 3.91 2.70
CA TYR A 195 -10.13 4.32 1.38
C TYR A 195 -9.21 3.85 0.24
N LEU A 196 -7.89 4.03 0.36
CA LEU A 196 -6.93 3.57 -0.65
C LEU A 196 -6.91 2.03 -0.74
N TYR A 197 -6.88 1.36 0.41
CA TYR A 197 -6.83 -0.10 0.48
C TYR A 197 -8.07 -0.74 -0.15
N GLU A 198 -9.27 -0.24 0.15
CA GLU A 198 -10.53 -0.73 -0.42
C GLU A 198 -10.59 -0.56 -1.94
N ILE A 199 -10.10 0.56 -2.48
CA ILE A 199 -10.02 0.75 -3.92
C ILE A 199 -9.05 -0.26 -4.55
N PHE A 200 -7.88 -0.46 -3.95
CA PHE A 200 -6.91 -1.44 -4.47
C PHE A 200 -7.42 -2.87 -4.35
N ASP A 201 -8.15 -3.19 -3.29
CA ASP A 201 -8.79 -4.48 -3.12
C ASP A 201 -9.88 -4.70 -4.17
N PHE A 202 -10.69 -3.68 -4.45
CA PHE A 202 -11.69 -3.74 -5.51
C PHE A 202 -11.07 -3.89 -6.90
N ILE A 203 -10.02 -3.15 -7.23
CA ILE A 203 -9.29 -3.32 -8.51
C ILE A 203 -8.72 -4.74 -8.63
N TYR A 204 -8.15 -5.27 -7.54
CA TYR A 204 -7.67 -6.64 -7.49
C TYR A 204 -8.80 -7.64 -7.71
N HIS A 205 -9.94 -7.48 -7.02
CA HIS A 205 -11.12 -8.33 -7.15
C HIS A 205 -11.60 -8.40 -8.59
N ILE A 206 -11.73 -7.26 -9.28
CA ILE A 206 -12.12 -7.24 -10.70
C ILE A 206 -11.10 -8.01 -11.55
N THR A 207 -9.82 -7.77 -11.33
CA THR A 207 -8.73 -8.40 -12.07
C THR A 207 -8.74 -9.92 -11.87
N ASP A 208 -8.88 -10.36 -10.62
CA ASP A 208 -8.93 -11.77 -10.27
C ASP A 208 -10.17 -12.45 -10.84
N GLU A 209 -11.35 -11.84 -10.68
CA GLU A 209 -12.59 -12.34 -11.28
C GLU A 209 -12.45 -12.51 -12.79
N TYR A 210 -11.95 -11.52 -13.52
CA TYR A 210 -11.81 -11.62 -14.97
C TYR A 210 -10.79 -12.65 -15.45
N LEU A 211 -9.82 -13.02 -14.61
CA LEU A 211 -8.73 -13.94 -14.96
C LEU A 211 -8.87 -15.32 -14.29
N SER A 212 -9.91 -15.54 -13.50
CA SER A 212 -10.26 -16.82 -12.91
C SER A 212 -11.26 -17.55 -13.81
N TYR A 213 -10.96 -18.81 -14.13
CA TYR A 213 -11.76 -19.70 -14.98
C TYR A 213 -12.61 -20.65 -14.15
#